data_AF-A0AAW2R6N8-F1
#
_entry.id   AF-A0AAW2R6N8-F1
#
_cell.length_a   1.000
_cell.length_b   1.000
_cell.length_c   1.000
_cell.angle_alpha   90.00
_cell.angle_beta   90.00
_cell.angle_gamma   90.00
#
_symmetry.space_group_name_H-M   'P 1'
#
loop_
_entity.id
_entity.type
_entity.pdbx_description
1 polymer ?
#
loop_
_entity_poly.entity_id
_entity_poly.type
_entity_poly.pdbx_seq_one_letter_code
_entity_poly.pdbx_strand_id
1 'polypeptide(L)'
;MGEKAIHCRTRSNVLTVLICDFSKTSDERIPDNPKVKVNTQLDIRGRPTITEEILTIEIKPGWKKGTKITFPEKGNEQRGVIPSDLVFIIDEKPHSVFKRDGNDLIVTQKISLVEALTGYTVQVTTLDGRNLTIPINNIVNPTYEEVVKGEGMPIPKEPGKKGNLRIKFNIKFPSRLTSEQKTGIKRLLTSS
;
A
#
# COMPACT_ATOMS: atom_id res chain seq x y z
N MET A 1 9.17 11.18 16.70
CA MET A 1 7.90 10.55 16.30
C MET A 1 7.24 11.48 15.30
N GLY A 2 7.35 11.18 14.01
CA GLY A 2 6.88 12.07 12.93
C GLY A 2 5.40 11.83 12.63
N GLU A 3 4.63 12.91 12.64
CA GLU A 3 3.22 12.96 12.27
C GLU A 3 3.06 12.51 10.80
N LYS A 4 2.37 11.38 10.58
CA LYS A 4 2.13 10.84 9.24
C LYS A 4 0.93 11.57 8.61
N ALA A 5 1.15 12.79 8.12
CA ALA A 5 0.15 13.53 7.35
C ALA A 5 -0.15 12.81 6.02
N ILE A 6 -1.44 12.61 5.72
CA ILE A 6 -1.91 12.16 4.40
C ILE A 6 -1.99 13.40 3.51
N HIS A 7 -1.14 13.45 2.48
CA HIS A 7 -1.07 14.59 1.58
C HIS A 7 -2.14 14.47 0.48
N CYS A 8 -3.23 15.22 0.62
CA CYS A 8 -4.22 15.36 -0.44
C CYS A 8 -3.64 16.21 -1.58
N ARG A 9 -3.65 15.69 -2.80
CA ARG A 9 -3.35 16.50 -4.00
C ARG A 9 -4.61 16.62 -4.85
N THR A 10 -5.13 17.82 -4.94
CA THR A 10 -6.15 18.20 -5.92
C THR A 10 -5.49 18.32 -7.29
N ARG A 11 -5.97 17.54 -8.28
CA ARG A 11 -5.51 17.66 -9.68
C ARG A 11 -6.50 18.44 -10.55
N SER A 12 -7.74 18.63 -10.11
CA SER A 12 -8.80 19.37 -10.82
C SER A 12 -9.89 19.79 -9.84
N ASN A 13 -10.68 20.81 -10.19
CA ASN A 13 -11.77 21.37 -9.39
C ASN A 13 -12.94 20.39 -9.15
N VAL A 14 -12.90 19.18 -9.73
CA VAL A 14 -13.98 18.18 -9.66
C VAL A 14 -13.48 16.81 -9.15
N LEU A 15 -12.16 16.61 -9.09
CA LEU A 15 -11.55 15.32 -8.75
C LEU A 15 -10.38 15.49 -7.79
N THR A 16 -10.57 15.00 -6.57
CA THR A 16 -9.54 15.01 -5.54
C THR A 16 -8.96 13.61 -5.36
N VAL A 17 -7.62 13.51 -5.32
CA VAL A 17 -6.94 12.22 -5.10
C VAL A 17 -6.48 12.14 -3.65
N LEU A 18 -6.94 11.11 -2.94
CA LEU A 18 -6.55 10.80 -1.57
C LEU A 18 -5.42 9.78 -1.61
N ILE A 19 -4.21 10.19 -1.22
CA ILE A 19 -3.05 9.30 -1.18
C ILE A 19 -3.00 8.60 0.17
N CYS A 20 -3.45 7.35 0.21
CA CYS A 20 -3.54 6.56 1.44
C CYS A 20 -2.35 5.61 1.57
N ASP A 21 -1.84 5.47 2.79
CA ASP A 21 -0.88 4.42 3.12
C ASP A 21 -1.68 3.16 3.49
N PHE A 22 -1.54 2.08 2.72
CA PHE A 22 -2.31 0.85 2.95
C PHE A 22 -1.90 0.11 4.24
N SER A 23 -0.78 0.49 4.87
CA SER A 23 -0.40 0.02 6.21
C SER A 23 -1.28 0.59 7.31
N LYS A 24 -2.08 1.62 7.01
CA LYS A 24 -2.97 2.29 7.96
C LYS A 24 -4.27 1.51 8.07
N THR A 25 -4.61 1.12 9.29
CA THR A 25 -5.80 0.30 9.61
C THR A 25 -7.06 1.17 9.75
N SER A 26 -8.21 0.49 9.80
CA SER A 26 -9.60 1.00 9.81
C SER A 26 -9.95 2.08 10.84
N ASP A 27 -9.10 2.36 11.81
CA ASP A 27 -9.39 3.28 12.91
C ASP A 27 -8.62 4.61 12.83
N GLU A 28 -7.75 4.78 11.83
CA GLU A 28 -7.02 6.02 11.67
C GLU A 28 -7.90 7.02 10.90
N ARG A 29 -8.59 7.89 11.65
CA ARG A 29 -9.17 9.12 11.11
C ARG A 29 -8.07 9.85 10.37
N ILE A 30 -8.30 10.19 9.09
CA ILE A 30 -7.37 11.01 8.32
C ILE A 30 -7.18 12.32 9.11
N PRO A 31 -5.99 12.59 9.69
CA PRO A 31 -5.81 13.75 10.58
C PRO A 31 -6.03 15.07 9.83
N ASP A 32 -5.79 15.04 8.52
CA ASP A 32 -6.24 16.06 7.58
C ASP A 32 -7.46 15.52 6.81
N ASN A 33 -8.64 15.58 7.42
CA ASN A 33 -9.86 15.58 6.60
C ASN A 33 -9.64 16.61 5.49
N PRO A 34 -9.85 16.28 4.21
CA PRO A 34 -9.77 17.28 3.17
C PRO A 34 -10.78 18.38 3.53
N LYS A 35 -10.26 19.53 4.00
CA LYS A 35 -11.04 20.76 4.17
C LYS A 35 -11.43 21.20 2.79
N VAL A 36 -12.55 20.67 2.29
CA VAL A 36 -13.02 20.98 0.96
C VAL A 36 -14.50 21.28 1.08
N LYS A 37 -14.77 22.53 1.47
CA LYS A 37 -15.70 23.39 0.74
C LYS A 37 -15.45 24.84 1.13
N VAL A 38 -15.64 25.76 0.19
CA VAL A 38 -15.71 27.21 0.38
C VAL A 38 -17.12 27.57 -0.10
N ASN A 39 -18.11 27.55 0.79
CA ASN A 39 -19.45 28.03 0.41
C ASN A 39 -19.42 29.54 0.37
N THR A 40 -20.04 30.18 -0.62
CA THR A 40 -20.15 31.64 -0.64
C THR A 40 -21.59 32.02 -0.30
N GLN A 41 -21.96 32.01 0.98
CA GLN A 41 -23.29 32.43 1.41
C GLN A 41 -23.37 33.95 1.50
N LEU A 42 -24.50 34.54 1.13
CA LEU A 42 -24.70 35.97 1.40
C LEU A 42 -25.07 36.16 2.87
N ASP A 43 -24.35 37.04 3.55
CA ASP A 43 -24.82 37.53 4.85
C ASP A 43 -26.11 38.36 4.67
N ILE A 44 -26.75 38.73 5.79
CA ILE A 44 -27.93 39.60 5.82
C ILE A 44 -27.74 40.97 5.14
N ARG A 45 -26.51 41.31 4.72
CA ARG A 45 -26.15 42.55 4.02
C ARG A 45 -25.76 42.31 2.56
N GLY A 46 -25.97 41.10 2.03
CA GLY A 46 -25.66 40.76 0.65
C GLY A 46 -24.16 40.58 0.37
N ARG A 47 -23.32 40.35 1.39
CA ARG A 47 -21.87 40.12 1.21
C ARG A 47 -21.55 38.63 1.11
N PRO A 48 -20.69 38.22 0.16
CA PRO A 48 -20.22 36.85 0.06
C PRO A 48 -19.42 36.46 1.31
N THR A 49 -19.87 35.41 2.00
CA THR A 49 -19.27 34.84 3.21
C THR A 49 -18.77 33.45 2.88
N ILE A 50 -17.49 33.20 3.14
CA ILE A 50 -16.87 31.88 2.95
C ILE A 50 -17.22 30.98 4.13
N THR A 51 -17.92 29.86 3.91
CA THR A 51 -18.13 28.81 4.93
C THR A 51 -17.30 27.59 4.57
N GLU A 52 -16.44 27.17 5.50
CA GLU A 52 -15.70 25.93 5.37
C GLU A 52 -16.52 24.75 5.90
N GLU A 53 -16.69 23.70 5.09
CA GLU A 53 -17.31 22.44 5.52
C GLU A 53 -16.25 21.33 5.53
N ILE A 54 -16.21 20.57 6.63
CA ILE A 54 -15.27 19.46 6.80
C ILE A 54 -15.97 18.16 6.41
N LEU A 55 -15.49 17.52 5.34
CA LEU A 55 -15.97 16.21 4.91
C LEU A 55 -15.12 15.11 5.54
N THR A 56 -15.77 14.18 6.25
CA THR A 56 -15.09 13.04 6.89
C THR A 56 -15.21 11.81 6.00
N ILE A 57 -14.07 11.17 5.72
CA ILE A 57 -14.00 9.94 4.94
C ILE A 57 -13.43 8.84 5.83
N GLU A 58 -14.24 7.82 6.07
CA GLU A 58 -13.80 6.62 6.79
C GLU A 58 -13.26 5.60 5.78
N ILE A 59 -11.95 5.39 5.78
CA ILE A 59 -11.30 4.44 4.88
C ILE A 59 -11.57 3.02 5.39
N LYS A 60 -12.30 2.22 4.60
CA LYS A 60 -12.57 0.83 4.96
C LYS A 60 -11.39 -0.09 4.58
N PRO A 61 -11.11 -1.13 5.37
CA PRO A 61 -10.06 -2.09 5.07
C PRO A 61 -10.22 -2.72 3.69
N GLY A 62 -9.11 -2.88 2.98
CA GLY A 62 -9.12 -3.53 1.67
C GLY A 62 -9.55 -2.65 0.50
N TRP A 63 -9.93 -1.38 0.72
CA TRP A 63 -10.10 -0.41 -0.38
C TRP A 63 -8.87 -0.38 -1.27
N LYS A 64 -9.10 -0.32 -2.58
CA LYS A 64 -8.06 -0.42 -3.60
C LYS A 64 -7.84 0.94 -4.22
N LYS A 65 -6.66 1.14 -4.80
CA LYS A 65 -6.46 2.23 -5.76
C LYS A 65 -7.62 2.29 -6.77
N GLY A 66 -8.18 3.48 -6.97
CA GLY A 66 -9.30 3.73 -7.86
C GLY A 66 -10.69 3.70 -7.20
N THR A 67 -10.81 3.29 -5.93
CA THR A 67 -12.09 3.39 -5.20
C THR A 67 -12.56 4.85 -5.17
N LYS A 68 -13.81 5.07 -5.60
CA LYS A 68 -14.44 6.40 -5.66
C LYS A 68 -15.35 6.62 -4.46
N ILE A 69 -15.23 7.78 -3.82
CA ILE A 69 -16.13 8.25 -2.78
C ILE A 69 -16.78 9.53 -3.28
N THR A 70 -18.10 9.52 -3.41
CA THR A 70 -18.86 10.64 -3.97
C THR A 70 -19.63 11.36 -2.87
N PHE A 71 -19.47 12.67 -2.80
CA PHE A 71 -20.29 13.56 -1.99
C PHE A 71 -21.21 14.36 -2.93
N PRO A 72 -22.51 14.04 -2.96
CA PRO A 72 -23.43 14.69 -3.89
C PRO A 72 -23.57 16.18 -3.59
N GLU A 73 -23.59 17.01 -4.63
CA GLU A 73 -23.78 18.48 -4.51
C GLU A 73 -22.77 19.20 -3.59
N LYS A 74 -21.59 18.59 -3.38
CA LYS A 74 -20.49 19.16 -2.59
C LYS A 74 -19.36 19.76 -3.43
N GLY A 75 -19.50 19.79 -4.75
CA GLY A 75 -18.60 20.45 -5.69
C GLY A 75 -18.80 21.97 -5.75
N ASN A 76 -18.42 22.58 -6.88
CA ASN A 76 -18.48 24.02 -7.04
C ASN A 76 -19.93 24.53 -7.07
N GLU A 77 -20.19 25.59 -6.32
CA GLU A 77 -21.49 26.24 -6.22
C GLU A 77 -21.52 27.52 -7.07
N GLN A 78 -22.58 27.70 -7.86
CA GLN A 78 -22.86 28.92 -8.63
C GLN A 78 -24.32 29.33 -8.42
N ARG A 79 -24.60 30.63 -8.45
CA ARG A 79 -25.98 31.13 -8.27
C ARG A 79 -26.92 30.55 -9.33
N GLY A 80 -28.02 29.96 -8.88
CA GLY A 80 -29.04 29.40 -9.77
C GLY A 80 -28.67 28.06 -10.42
N VAL A 81 -27.56 27.43 -10.01
CA VAL A 81 -27.09 26.15 -10.53
C VAL A 81 -26.95 25.15 -9.38
N ILE A 82 -27.45 23.92 -9.57
CA ILE A 82 -27.25 22.84 -8.61
C ILE A 82 -25.74 22.50 -8.56
N PRO A 83 -25.11 22.47 -7.37
CA PRO A 83 -23.69 22.17 -7.26
C PRO A 83 -23.35 20.80 -7.85
N SER A 84 -22.16 20.66 -8.43
CA SER A 84 -21.69 19.37 -8.93
C SER A 84 -21.38 18.40 -7.79
N ASP A 85 -21.20 17.12 -8.09
CA ASP A 85 -20.69 16.16 -7.12
C ASP A 85 -19.19 16.37 -6.88
N LEU A 86 -18.75 16.13 -5.64
CA LEU A 86 -17.35 16.05 -5.29
C LEU A 86 -16.93 14.58 -5.21
N VAL A 87 -15.98 14.19 -6.05
CA VAL A 87 -15.49 12.80 -6.11
C VAL A 87 -14.06 12.73 -5.59
N PHE A 88 -13.85 11.88 -4.60
CA PHE A 88 -12.54 11.47 -4.13
C PHE A 88 -12.16 10.13 -4.73
N ILE A 89 -10.91 10.00 -5.18
CA ILE A 89 -10.33 8.73 -5.61
C ILE A 89 -9.22 8.33 -4.66
N ILE A 90 -9.30 7.10 -4.15
CA ILE A 90 -8.21 6.49 -3.38
C ILE A 90 -7.03 6.20 -4.31
N ASP A 91 -5.85 6.67 -3.93
CA ASP A 91 -4.57 6.25 -4.47
C ASP A 91 -3.70 5.68 -3.35
N GLU A 92 -2.68 4.92 -3.71
CA GLU A 92 -1.83 4.20 -2.77
C GLU A 92 -0.45 4.83 -2.70
N LYS A 93 0.02 5.09 -1.48
CA LYS A 93 1.39 5.52 -1.23
C LYS A 93 2.33 4.32 -1.40
N PRO A 94 3.46 4.47 -2.13
CA PRO A 94 4.49 3.45 -2.15
C PRO A 94 5.01 3.16 -0.74
N HIS A 95 5.08 1.89 -0.36
CA HIS A 95 5.65 1.44 0.91
C HIS A 95 7.07 0.93 0.70
N SER A 96 7.94 1.09 1.70
CA SER A 96 9.36 0.76 1.63
C SER A 96 9.69 -0.73 1.61
N VAL A 97 8.71 -1.59 1.90
CA VAL A 97 8.90 -3.03 2.17
C VAL A 97 7.92 -3.84 1.34
N PHE A 98 6.63 -3.49 1.44
CA PHE A 98 5.56 -4.18 0.75
C PHE A 98 5.19 -3.48 -0.55
N LYS A 99 4.91 -4.28 -1.57
CA LYS A 99 4.22 -3.84 -2.78
C LYS A 99 2.88 -4.55 -2.83
N ARG A 100 1.78 -3.80 -2.91
CA ARG A 100 0.45 -4.37 -3.07
C ARG A 100 0.25 -4.86 -4.50
N ASP A 101 -0.35 -6.04 -4.63
CA ASP A 101 -0.80 -6.62 -5.91
C ASP A 101 -2.23 -7.14 -5.73
N GLY A 102 -3.21 -6.29 -6.04
CA GLY A 102 -4.62 -6.58 -5.77
C GLY A 102 -4.91 -6.73 -4.28
N ASN A 103 -5.20 -7.95 -3.83
CA ASN A 103 -5.39 -8.29 -2.41
C ASN A 103 -4.14 -8.90 -1.77
N ASP A 104 -3.11 -9.18 -2.56
CA ASP A 104 -1.89 -9.79 -2.08
C ASP A 104 -0.84 -8.72 -1.77
N LEU A 105 0.10 -9.08 -0.91
CA LEU A 105 1.28 -8.27 -0.60
C LEU A 105 2.51 -9.00 -1.13
N ILE A 106 3.40 -8.26 -1.76
CA ILE A 106 4.68 -8.76 -2.25
C ILE A 106 5.79 -8.14 -1.39
N VAL A 107 6.68 -8.98 -0.87
CA VAL A 107 7.92 -8.55 -0.23
C VAL A 107 9.10 -9.19 -0.95
N THR A 108 10.16 -8.41 -1.17
CA THR A 108 11.37 -8.91 -1.83
C THR A 108 12.50 -9.02 -0.84
N GLN A 109 12.91 -10.24 -0.52
CA GLN A 109 14.04 -10.52 0.36
C GLN A 109 15.34 -10.64 -0.43
N LYS A 110 16.40 -10.02 0.10
CA LYS A 110 17.74 -10.13 -0.48
C LYS A 110 18.48 -11.24 0.25
N ILE A 111 18.88 -12.27 -0.49
CA ILE A 111 19.59 -13.43 0.05
C ILE A 111 20.88 -13.66 -0.75
N SER A 112 21.88 -14.26 -0.13
CA SER A 112 23.08 -14.73 -0.81
C SER A 112 22.82 -16.00 -1.61
N LEU A 113 23.70 -16.30 -2.57
CA LEU A 113 23.66 -17.58 -3.28
C LEU A 113 23.78 -18.78 -2.34
N VAL A 114 24.55 -18.67 -1.25
CA VAL A 114 24.69 -19.75 -0.27
C VAL A 114 23.35 -20.01 0.40
N GLU A 115 22.72 -18.98 0.97
CA GLU A 115 21.38 -19.08 1.59
C GLU A 115 20.32 -19.61 0.60
N ALA A 116 20.39 -19.20 -0.67
CA ALA A 116 19.48 -19.70 -1.69
C ALA A 116 19.61 -21.22 -1.94
N LEU A 117 20.81 -21.78 -1.76
CA LEU A 117 21.10 -23.20 -2.00
C LEU A 117 21.00 -24.05 -0.72
N THR A 118 21.29 -23.48 0.45
CA THR A 118 21.37 -24.21 1.72
C THR A 118 20.17 -23.98 2.64
N GLY A 119 19.30 -23.05 2.29
CA GLY A 119 18.14 -22.66 3.08
C GLY A 119 18.31 -21.30 3.76
N TYR A 120 17.17 -20.66 4.04
CA TYR A 120 17.08 -19.32 4.59
C TYR A 120 15.84 -19.20 5.48
N THR A 121 15.92 -18.42 6.57
CA THR A 121 14.72 -18.13 7.38
C THR A 121 14.31 -16.68 7.18
N VAL A 122 13.15 -16.49 6.56
CA VAL A 122 12.58 -15.16 6.33
C VAL A 122 12.01 -14.62 7.63
N GLN A 123 12.39 -13.41 7.99
CA GLN A 123 11.76 -12.64 9.06
C GLN A 123 11.07 -11.41 8.47
N VAL A 124 9.76 -11.30 8.66
CA VAL A 124 8.94 -10.20 8.13
C VAL A 124 8.02 -9.67 9.21
N THR A 125 8.08 -8.36 9.48
CA THR A 125 7.07 -7.66 10.26
C THR A 125 5.91 -7.30 9.36
N THR A 126 4.74 -7.88 9.64
CA THR A 126 3.47 -7.63 8.96
C THR A 126 2.96 -6.20 9.18
N LEU A 127 1.97 -5.78 8.39
CA LEU A 127 1.38 -4.45 8.51
C LEU A 127 0.65 -4.22 9.84
N ASP A 128 0.16 -5.29 10.47
CA ASP A 128 -0.45 -5.29 11.79
C ASP A 128 0.58 -5.42 12.93
N GLY A 129 1.88 -5.40 12.61
CA GLY A 129 2.97 -5.36 13.59
C GLY A 129 3.41 -6.73 14.12
N ARG A 130 2.76 -7.84 13.73
CA ARG A 130 3.22 -9.20 14.06
C ARG A 130 4.49 -9.54 13.30
N ASN A 131 5.38 -10.30 13.93
CA ASN A 131 6.56 -10.86 13.27
C ASN A 131 6.27 -12.28 12.79
N LEU A 132 6.52 -12.55 11.51
CA LEU A 132 6.45 -13.88 10.91
C LEU A 132 7.87 -14.42 10.73
N THR A 133 8.05 -15.70 11.07
CA THR A 133 9.29 -16.44 10.87
C THR A 133 8.99 -17.63 9.97
N ILE A 134 9.54 -17.62 8.76
CA ILE A 134 9.18 -18.57 7.69
C ILE A 134 10.46 -19.28 7.23
N PRO A 135 10.67 -20.56 7.60
CA PRO A 135 11.81 -21.32 7.14
C PRO A 135 11.64 -21.73 5.67
N ILE A 136 12.65 -21.42 4.85
CA ILE A 136 12.75 -21.82 3.46
C ILE A 136 13.81 -22.90 3.37
N ASN A 137 13.37 -24.15 3.28
CA ASN A 137 14.25 -25.31 3.21
C ASN A 137 14.52 -25.76 1.76
N ASN A 138 13.73 -25.26 0.81
CA ASN A 138 13.86 -25.60 -0.61
C ASN A 138 14.95 -24.73 -1.25
N ILE A 139 15.48 -25.21 -2.38
CA ILE A 139 16.39 -24.43 -3.22
C ILE A 139 15.61 -23.26 -3.83
N VAL A 140 16.08 -22.04 -3.55
CA VAL A 140 15.51 -20.80 -4.07
C VAL A 140 16.19 -20.45 -5.39
N ASN A 141 15.43 -20.52 -6.48
CA ASN A 141 15.84 -20.04 -7.78
C ASN A 141 15.31 -18.61 -8.04
N PRO A 142 15.76 -17.88 -9.08
CA PRO A 142 15.35 -16.50 -9.32
C PRO A 142 13.85 -16.28 -9.56
N THR A 143 13.09 -17.30 -9.95
CA THR A 143 11.63 -17.23 -10.14
C THR A 143 10.85 -17.84 -8.98
N TYR A 144 11.54 -18.41 -7.98
CA TYR A 144 10.93 -18.99 -6.81
C TYR A 144 10.18 -17.92 -6.01
N GLU A 145 9.03 -18.33 -5.49
CA GLU A 145 8.20 -17.49 -4.66
C GLU A 145 7.62 -18.34 -3.53
N GLU A 146 7.76 -17.86 -2.29
CA GLU A 146 7.10 -18.47 -1.14
C GLU A 146 5.77 -17.76 -0.89
N VAL A 147 4.67 -18.52 -0.75
CA VAL A 147 3.33 -17.96 -0.56
C VAL A 147 2.82 -18.29 0.84
N VAL A 148 2.72 -17.28 1.68
CA VAL A 148 2.11 -17.37 3.01
C VAL A 148 0.65 -16.97 2.92
N LYS A 149 -0.24 -17.95 3.07
CA LYS A 149 -1.68 -17.77 2.91
C LYS A 149 -2.26 -16.89 4.02
N GLY A 150 -3.18 -15.99 3.65
CA GLY A 150 -3.90 -15.14 4.62
C GLY A 150 -3.12 -13.96 5.20
N GLU A 151 -1.88 -13.74 4.75
CA GLU A 151 -1.03 -12.64 5.24
C GLU A 151 -0.98 -11.42 4.30
N GLY A 152 -1.93 -11.33 3.36
CA GLY A 152 -2.11 -10.18 2.45
C GLY A 152 -3.06 -9.11 2.99
N MET A 153 -3.71 -8.37 2.08
CA MET A 153 -4.69 -7.33 2.41
C MET A 153 -6.10 -7.92 2.65
N PRO A 154 -6.93 -7.29 3.51
CA PRO A 154 -8.33 -7.67 3.68
C PRO A 154 -9.11 -7.63 2.36
N ILE A 155 -10.03 -8.56 2.18
CA ILE A 155 -10.90 -8.64 0.99
C ILE A 155 -12.24 -7.97 1.33
N PRO A 156 -12.60 -6.81 0.74
CA PRO A 156 -13.78 -6.05 1.17
C PRO A 156 -15.10 -6.82 1.10
N LYS A 157 -15.24 -7.74 0.14
CA LYS A 157 -16.45 -8.52 -0.08
C LYS A 157 -16.52 -9.79 0.78
N GLU A 158 -15.44 -10.15 1.47
CA GLU A 158 -15.33 -11.39 2.24
C GLU A 158 -14.77 -11.08 3.63
N PRO A 159 -15.63 -10.69 4.59
CA PRO A 159 -15.21 -10.36 5.95
C PRO A 159 -14.38 -11.48 6.59
N GLY A 160 -13.29 -11.11 7.25
CA GLY A 160 -12.36 -12.06 7.89
C GLY A 160 -11.38 -12.75 6.94
N LYS A 161 -11.54 -12.63 5.61
CA LYS A 161 -10.55 -13.14 4.65
C LYS A 161 -9.56 -12.08 4.21
N LYS A 162 -8.34 -12.53 4.01
CA LYS A 162 -7.20 -11.75 3.50
C LYS A 162 -6.63 -12.44 2.28
N GLY A 163 -5.98 -11.68 1.40
CA GLY A 163 -5.11 -12.23 0.37
C GLY A 163 -3.86 -12.88 0.96
N ASN A 164 -2.87 -13.12 0.12
CA ASN A 164 -1.64 -13.80 0.49
C ASN A 164 -0.45 -12.84 0.61
N LEU A 165 0.56 -13.24 1.38
CA LEU A 165 1.89 -12.65 1.33
C LEU A 165 2.76 -13.49 0.40
N ARG A 166 3.29 -12.86 -0.63
CA ARG A 166 4.14 -13.43 -1.68
C ARG A 166 5.57 -12.94 -1.45
N ILE A 167 6.46 -13.86 -1.10
CA ILE A 167 7.85 -13.55 -0.80
C ILE A 167 8.69 -13.90 -2.02
N LYS A 168 9.24 -12.87 -2.66
CA LYS A 168 10.18 -12.99 -3.76
C LYS A 168 11.60 -12.87 -3.23
N PHE A 169 12.54 -13.49 -3.94
CA PHE A 169 13.94 -13.49 -3.55
C PHE A 169 14.79 -12.84 -4.63
N ASN A 170 15.61 -11.88 -4.21
CA ASN A 170 16.67 -11.32 -5.03
C ASN A 170 18.00 -11.94 -4.59
N ILE A 171 18.50 -12.87 -5.40
CA ILE A 171 19.70 -13.64 -5.09
C ILE A 171 20.93 -12.83 -5.47
N LYS A 172 21.74 -12.49 -4.47
CA LYS A 172 23.02 -11.81 -4.66
C LYS A 172 24.11 -12.84 -4.95
N PHE A 173 24.54 -12.88 -6.20
CA PHE A 173 25.70 -13.67 -6.62
C PHE A 173 27.00 -13.03 -6.14
N PRO A 174 28.01 -13.84 -5.74
CA PRO A 174 29.34 -13.32 -5.45
C PRO A 174 29.96 -12.75 -6.74
N SER A 175 30.66 -11.63 -6.64
CA SER A 175 31.30 -10.98 -7.79
C SER A 175 32.56 -11.72 -8.27
N ARG A 176 33.21 -12.48 -7.38
CA ARG A 176 34.41 -13.27 -7.65
C ARG A 176 34.39 -14.54 -6.80
N LEU A 177 35.08 -15.57 -7.28
CA LEU A 177 35.32 -16.83 -6.59
C LEU A 177 36.79 -17.23 -6.78
N THR A 178 37.43 -17.76 -5.73
CA THR A 178 38.79 -18.28 -5.81
C THR A 178 38.84 -19.59 -6.60
N SER A 179 40.03 -20.00 -7.02
CA SER A 179 40.23 -21.27 -7.72
C SER A 179 39.83 -22.48 -6.85
N GLU A 180 40.09 -22.44 -5.54
CA GLU A 180 39.64 -23.51 -4.63
C GLU A 180 38.11 -23.55 -4.54
N GLN A 181 37.46 -22.39 -4.39
CA GLN A 181 36.00 -22.30 -4.33
C GLN A 181 35.34 -22.85 -5.60
N LYS A 182 35.83 -22.46 -6.79
CA LYS A 182 35.31 -22.96 -8.07
C LYS A 182 35.48 -24.46 -8.19
N THR A 183 36.64 -25.00 -7.80
CA THR A 183 36.91 -26.44 -7.81
C THR A 183 35.96 -27.19 -6.86
N GLY A 184 35.78 -26.66 -5.64
CA GLY A 184 34.87 -27.21 -4.65
C GLY A 184 33.42 -27.24 -5.14
N ILE A 185 32.92 -26.13 -5.69
CA ILE A 185 31.56 -26.02 -6.24
C ILE A 185 31.39 -27.00 -7.41
N LYS A 186 32.34 -27.06 -8.34
CA LYS A 186 32.29 -27.99 -9.47
C LYS A 186 32.19 -29.44 -8.99
N ARG A 187 32.99 -29.82 -7.99
CA ARG A 187 32.95 -31.16 -7.41
C ARG A 187 31.59 -31.50 -6.79
N LEU A 188 30.98 -30.55 -6.07
CA LEU A 188 29.69 -30.78 -5.38
C LEU A 188 28.48 -30.77 -6.32
N LEU A 189 28.47 -29.89 -7.32
CA LEU A 189 27.29 -29.68 -8.19
C LEU A 189 27.30 -30.51 -9.48
N THR A 190 28.42 -31.14 -9.84
CA THR A 190 28.48 -32.00 -11.04
C THR A 190 28.12 -33.47 -10.73
N SER A 191 28.01 -33.83 -9.45
CA SER A 191 27.70 -35.20 -9.00
C SER A 191 26.22 -35.60 -9.12
N SER A 192 25.43 -34.91 -9.94
CA SER A 192 23.98 -35.09 -10.08
C SER A 192 23.63 -35.80 -11.38
#